data_AF-A0A815WSW8-F1
#
_entry.id   AF-A0A815WSW8-F1
#
_cell.length_a   1.000
_cell.length_b   1.000
_cell.length_c   1.000
_cell.angle_alpha   90.00
_cell.angle_beta   90.00
_cell.angle_gamma   90.00
#
_symmetry.space_group_name_H-M   'P 1'
#
loop_
_entity.id
_entity.type
_entity.pdbx_description
1 polymer ?
#
loop_
_entity_poly.entity_id
_entity_poly.type
_entity_poly.pdbx_seq_one_letter_code
_entity_poly.pdbx_strand_id
1 'polypeptide(L)'
;YVYFIGQMNRQLIAHHYCSHINQDVRQCVIYDSDRPDARLIGIEYIISEDLFNQLSSEEKKLWHSHVYEVKSGSLIAPGVPDIAEKEVMKELIHTYGKTFHTWQVDRGDPLPLGVPQLMMAFVQDGQLNEDLLRQRDEYYKVSSEEKKRLRADIEDPKDTKGADAWLKSGKAVQLTTTESKMKLTK
;
A
#
# COMPACT_ATOMS: atom_id res chain seq x y z
N TYR A 1 0.70 -0.69 6.31
CA TYR A 1 1.56 -1.91 6.24
C TYR A 1 1.10 -2.66 4.99
N VAL A 2 2.00 -3.31 4.27
CA VAL A 2 1.66 -4.04 3.04
C VAL A 2 2.20 -5.45 3.09
N TYR A 3 1.74 -6.32 2.18
CA TYR A 3 2.27 -7.66 2.00
C TYR A 3 2.54 -7.99 0.53
N PHE A 4 3.43 -8.95 0.31
CA PHE A 4 3.73 -9.47 -1.03
C PHE A 4 2.52 -10.24 -1.55
N ILE A 5 2.00 -9.88 -2.74
CA ILE A 5 0.84 -10.58 -3.30
C ILE A 5 1.10 -12.10 -3.39
N GLY A 6 0.14 -12.91 -2.93
CA GLY A 6 0.27 -14.37 -2.85
C GLY A 6 1.08 -14.90 -1.66
N GLN A 7 1.69 -14.03 -0.85
CA GLN A 7 2.48 -14.36 0.33
C GLN A 7 2.11 -13.45 1.52
N MET A 8 0.86 -13.51 1.97
CA MET A 8 0.31 -12.60 3.00
C MET A 8 1.03 -12.66 4.35
N ASN A 9 1.77 -13.74 4.63
CA ASN A 9 2.61 -13.88 5.82
C ASN A 9 3.89 -13.02 5.75
N ARG A 10 4.28 -12.54 4.57
CA ARG A 10 5.42 -11.64 4.38
C ARG A 10 4.91 -10.21 4.37
N GLN A 11 4.91 -9.58 5.55
CA GLN A 11 4.38 -8.26 5.78
C GLN A 11 5.50 -7.27 6.05
N LEU A 12 5.38 -6.06 5.51
CA LEU A 12 6.38 -5.00 5.62
C LEU A 12 5.72 -3.68 6.02
N ILE A 13 6.41 -2.93 6.87
CA ILE A 13 6.11 -1.52 7.03
C ILE A 13 6.48 -0.78 5.74
N ALA A 14 5.69 0.22 5.37
CA ALA A 14 5.89 1.01 4.16
C ALA A 14 5.72 2.49 4.51
N HIS A 15 6.83 3.22 4.46
CA HIS A 15 6.88 4.65 4.72
C HIS A 15 6.72 5.42 3.41
N HIS A 16 5.54 5.98 3.20
CA HIS A 16 5.19 6.68 1.96
C HIS A 16 5.55 8.17 2.06
N TYR A 17 6.37 8.64 1.11
CA TYR A 17 6.65 10.06 0.91
C TYR A 17 6.12 10.45 -0.45
N CYS A 18 4.98 11.15 -0.45
CA CYS A 18 4.18 11.36 -1.65
C CYS A 18 4.25 12.81 -2.14
N SER A 19 4.26 12.96 -3.46
CA SER A 19 4.00 14.23 -4.14
C SER A 19 2.70 14.15 -4.92
N HIS A 20 1.87 15.19 -4.82
CA HIS A 20 0.66 15.33 -5.63
C HIS A 20 1.03 15.86 -7.01
N ILE A 21 0.85 15.03 -8.05
CA ILE A 21 1.04 15.45 -9.43
C ILE A 21 -0.12 16.37 -9.85
N ASN A 22 -1.33 15.99 -9.45
CA ASN A 22 -2.55 16.79 -9.57
C ASN A 22 -3.55 16.35 -8.48
N GLN A 23 -4.82 16.75 -8.59
CA GLN A 23 -5.86 16.41 -7.61
C GLN A 23 -6.19 14.91 -7.56
N ASP A 24 -6.02 14.20 -8.68
CA ASP A 24 -6.41 12.80 -8.85
C ASP A 24 -5.24 11.82 -8.79
N VAL A 25 -4.00 12.29 -8.85
CA VAL A 25 -2.81 11.45 -8.98
C VAL A 25 -1.73 11.87 -7.99
N ARG A 26 -1.32 10.92 -7.15
CA ARG A 26 -0.14 11.02 -6.29
C ARG A 26 0.87 9.95 -6.69
N GLN A 27 2.14 10.26 -6.48
CA GLN A 27 3.22 9.32 -6.61
C GLN A 27 4.04 9.35 -5.33
N CYS A 28 4.45 8.19 -4.85
CA CYS A 28 5.15 8.03 -3.60
C CYS A 28 6.44 7.25 -3.82
N VAL A 29 7.51 7.68 -3.15
CA VAL A 29 8.66 6.82 -2.87
C VAL A 29 8.42 6.15 -1.52
N ILE A 30 8.80 4.88 -1.42
CA ILE A 30 8.55 4.06 -0.23
C ILE A 30 9.87 3.65 0.39
N TYR A 31 9.98 3.89 1.69
CA TYR A 31 11.10 3.44 2.52
C TYR A 31 10.67 2.36 3.52
N ASP A 32 11.64 1.56 4.00
CA ASP A 32 11.41 0.54 5.02
C ASP A 32 11.37 1.08 6.45
N SER A 33 11.69 2.35 6.66
CA SER A 33 11.57 3.07 7.93
C SER A 33 11.55 4.58 7.68
N ASP A 34 11.33 5.36 8.73
CA ASP A 34 11.46 6.82 8.76
C ASP A 34 12.85 7.30 9.22
N ARG A 35 13.82 6.38 9.34
CA ARG A 35 15.17 6.66 9.82
C ARG A 35 16.06 7.27 8.73
N PRO A 36 17.11 8.04 9.08
CA PRO A 36 18.02 8.63 8.09
C PRO A 36 18.74 7.64 7.18
N ASP A 37 18.91 6.40 7.63
CA ASP A 37 19.56 5.30 6.92
C ASP A 37 18.56 4.33 6.24
N ALA A 38 17.29 4.73 6.14
CA ALA A 38 16.25 3.91 5.53
C ALA A 38 16.55 3.55 4.07
N ARG A 39 16.20 2.32 3.69
CA ARG A 39 16.36 1.83 2.32
C ARG A 39 15.16 2.24 1.49
N LEU A 40 15.41 2.75 0.28
CA LEU A 40 14.36 2.90 -0.73
C LEU A 40 13.93 1.50 -1.17
N ILE A 41 12.70 1.12 -0.85
CA ILE A 41 12.18 -0.22 -1.12
C ILE A 41 11.20 -0.27 -2.27
N GLY A 42 10.61 0.85 -2.68
CA GLY A 42 9.59 0.82 -3.72
C GLY A 42 8.98 2.16 -4.07
N ILE A 43 7.91 2.07 -4.86
CA ILE A 43 7.06 3.19 -5.24
C ILE A 43 5.60 2.78 -5.16
N GLU A 44 4.74 3.78 -5.02
CA GLU A 44 3.31 3.64 -5.18
C GLU A 44 2.76 4.77 -6.05
N TYR A 45 1.82 4.42 -6.92
CA TYR A 45 0.93 5.38 -7.55
C TYR A 45 -0.43 5.29 -6.86
N ILE A 46 -0.95 6.45 -6.47
CA ILE A 46 -2.27 6.57 -5.87
C ILE A 46 -3.15 7.35 -6.84
N ILE A 47 -4.31 6.80 -7.17
CA ILE A 47 -5.28 7.46 -8.05
C ILE A 47 -6.65 7.60 -7.39
N SER A 48 -7.42 8.60 -7.82
CA SER A 48 -8.81 8.77 -7.43
C SER A 48 -9.70 7.64 -7.97
N GLU A 49 -10.85 7.45 -7.33
CA GLU A 49 -11.87 6.50 -7.74
C GLU A 49 -12.34 6.71 -9.18
N ASP A 50 -12.46 7.95 -9.64
CA ASP A 50 -12.87 8.28 -11.01
C ASP A 50 -11.87 7.75 -12.04
N LEU A 51 -10.57 7.91 -11.79
CA LEU A 51 -9.53 7.35 -12.66
C LEU A 51 -9.48 5.82 -12.56
N PHE A 52 -9.60 5.28 -11.35
CA PHE A 52 -9.63 3.84 -11.14
C PHE A 52 -10.76 3.18 -11.92
N ASN A 53 -11.96 3.77 -11.90
CA ASN A 53 -13.13 3.22 -12.57
C ASN A 53 -12.97 3.09 -14.09
N GLN A 54 -12.16 3.95 -14.70
CA GLN A 54 -11.85 3.94 -16.13
C GLN A 54 -10.81 2.88 -16.53
N LEU A 55 -10.12 2.26 -15.57
CA LEU A 55 -9.12 1.23 -15.85
C LEU A 55 -9.77 -0.06 -16.40
N SER A 56 -9.02 -0.77 -17.24
CA SER A 56 -9.42 -2.09 -17.71
C SER A 56 -9.48 -3.10 -16.55
N SER A 57 -10.28 -4.15 -16.70
CA SER A 57 -10.37 -5.21 -15.69
C SER A 57 -9.04 -5.92 -15.42
N GLU A 58 -8.14 -5.99 -16.41
CA GLU A 58 -6.80 -6.55 -16.22
C GLU A 58 -5.92 -5.61 -15.41
N GLU A 59 -5.98 -4.32 -15.70
CA GLU A 59 -5.18 -3.33 -14.98
C GLU A 59 -5.61 -3.23 -13.51
N LYS A 60 -6.93 -3.23 -13.22
CA LYS A 60 -7.46 -3.17 -11.85
C LYS A 60 -6.93 -4.26 -10.91
N LYS A 61 -6.51 -5.42 -11.43
CA LYS A 61 -5.92 -6.52 -10.62
C LYS A 61 -4.58 -6.14 -9.97
N LEU A 62 -3.95 -5.07 -10.46
CA LEU A 62 -2.68 -4.56 -9.94
C LEU A 62 -2.88 -3.52 -8.83
N TRP A 63 -4.12 -3.21 -8.46
CA TRP A 63 -4.46 -2.15 -7.52
C TRP A 63 -5.16 -2.71 -6.29
N HIS A 64 -4.94 -2.05 -5.17
CA HIS A 64 -5.65 -2.29 -3.92
C HIS A 64 -6.41 -1.04 -3.48
N SER A 65 -7.49 -1.23 -2.71
CA SER A 65 -8.22 -0.11 -2.12
C SER A 65 -7.58 0.33 -0.79
N HIS A 66 -7.58 1.62 -0.49
CA HIS A 66 -7.09 2.13 0.80
C HIS A 66 -8.14 2.10 1.92
N VAL A 67 -9.35 1.61 1.63
CA VAL A 67 -10.50 1.67 2.55
C VAL A 67 -10.18 1.10 3.92
N TYR A 68 -9.68 -0.15 3.94
CA TYR A 68 -9.43 -0.83 5.20
C TYR A 68 -8.23 -0.25 5.94
N GLU A 69 -7.15 0.12 5.25
CA GLU A 69 -5.99 0.75 5.89
C GLU A 69 -6.36 2.04 6.62
N VAL A 70 -7.23 2.85 6.01
CA VAL A 70 -7.80 4.05 6.63
C VAL A 70 -8.67 3.69 7.84
N LYS A 71 -9.66 2.83 7.66
CA LYS A 71 -10.68 2.52 8.69
C LYS A 71 -10.12 1.72 9.87
N SER A 72 -9.15 0.84 9.64
CA SER A 72 -8.53 0.00 10.68
C SER A 72 -7.62 0.78 11.64
N GLY A 73 -7.21 1.99 11.28
CA GLY A 73 -6.20 2.74 12.03
C GLY A 73 -4.76 2.24 11.81
N SER A 74 -4.55 1.31 10.87
CA SER A 74 -3.21 0.81 10.52
C SER A 74 -2.40 1.80 9.69
N LEU A 75 -3.06 2.62 8.86
CA LEU A 75 -2.45 3.78 8.20
C LEU A 75 -2.48 5.00 9.12
N ILE A 76 -1.31 5.63 9.29
CA ILE A 76 -1.13 6.83 10.08
C ILE A 76 -0.29 7.87 9.34
N ALA A 77 -0.44 9.13 9.71
CA ALA A 77 0.49 10.21 9.42
C ALA A 77 1.24 10.58 10.72
N PRO A 78 2.42 9.98 10.98
CA PRO A 78 3.15 10.20 12.23
C PRO A 78 3.42 11.68 12.50
N GLY A 79 3.20 12.13 13.73
CA GLY A 79 3.43 13.52 14.15
C GLY A 79 2.40 14.53 13.68
N VAL A 80 1.39 14.13 12.89
CA VAL A 80 0.29 15.00 12.47
C VAL A 80 -0.85 14.94 13.52
N PRO A 81 -1.42 16.08 13.95
CA PRO A 81 -2.56 16.09 14.88
C PRO A 81 -3.77 15.33 14.32
N ASP A 82 -4.52 14.64 15.18
CA ASP A 82 -5.64 13.77 14.79
C ASP A 82 -6.66 14.45 13.88
N ILE A 83 -6.99 15.72 14.14
CA ILE A 83 -7.95 16.49 13.33
C ILE A 83 -7.42 16.65 11.90
N ALA A 84 -6.15 17.01 11.74
CA ALA A 84 -5.53 17.20 10.42
C ALA A 84 -5.30 15.86 9.71
N GLU A 85 -4.87 14.84 10.43
CA GLU A 85 -4.73 13.48 9.88
C GLU A 85 -6.09 12.96 9.39
N LYS A 86 -7.17 13.18 10.14
CA LYS A 86 -8.51 12.73 9.74
C LYS A 86 -8.96 13.36 8.43
N GLU A 87 -8.64 14.61 8.15
CA GLU A 87 -8.94 15.22 6.84
C GLU A 87 -8.18 14.54 5.69
N VAL A 88 -6.90 14.20 5.90
CA VAL A 88 -6.13 13.42 4.92
C VAL A 88 -6.76 12.03 4.70
N MET A 89 -7.24 11.39 5.76
CA MET A 89 -7.88 10.07 5.69
C MET A 89 -9.22 10.10 4.95
N LYS A 90 -9.98 11.19 5.03
CA LYS A 90 -11.21 11.39 4.23
C LYS A 90 -10.91 11.44 2.74
N GLU A 91 -9.76 11.95 2.34
CA GLU A 91 -9.35 11.90 0.93
C GLU A 91 -8.86 10.50 0.54
N LEU A 92 -7.97 9.91 1.34
CA LEU A 92 -7.31 8.65 1.00
C LEU A 92 -8.28 7.47 0.94
N ILE A 93 -9.38 7.48 1.69
CA ILE A 93 -10.35 6.37 1.69
C ILE A 93 -10.96 6.13 0.30
N HIS A 94 -11.02 7.17 -0.55
CA HIS A 94 -11.57 7.12 -1.92
C HIS A 94 -10.50 6.88 -2.99
N THR A 95 -9.33 6.37 -2.60
CA THR A 95 -8.19 6.20 -3.51
C THR A 95 -7.71 4.75 -3.59
N TYR A 96 -7.00 4.47 -4.67
CA TYR A 96 -6.50 3.14 -5.02
C TYR A 96 -5.00 3.20 -5.23
N GLY A 97 -4.27 2.25 -4.64
CA GLY A 97 -2.82 2.16 -4.68
C GLY A 97 -2.32 1.06 -5.62
N LYS A 98 -1.32 1.37 -6.45
CA LYS A 98 -0.53 0.39 -7.21
C LYS A 98 0.91 0.45 -6.73
N THR A 99 1.30 -0.58 -5.99
CA THR A 99 2.54 -0.55 -5.20
C THR A 99 3.50 -1.64 -5.64
N PHE A 100 4.72 -1.23 -5.98
CA PHE A 100 5.80 -2.17 -6.28
C PHE A 100 6.97 -1.95 -5.34
N HIS A 101 7.39 -3.02 -4.68
CA HIS A 101 8.65 -3.04 -3.96
C HIS A 101 9.74 -3.66 -4.83
N THR A 102 10.85 -2.94 -4.99
CA THR A 102 12.08 -3.38 -5.67
C THR A 102 13.08 -4.02 -4.71
N TRP A 103 12.95 -3.79 -3.39
CA TRP A 103 13.79 -4.42 -2.38
C TRP A 103 12.97 -5.24 -1.39
N GLN A 104 13.24 -6.55 -1.35
CA GLN A 104 12.62 -7.50 -0.42
C GLN A 104 13.40 -7.55 0.91
N VAL A 105 13.29 -6.50 1.71
CA VAL A 105 14.09 -6.33 2.93
C VAL A 105 13.86 -7.40 4.00
N ASP A 106 12.71 -8.08 3.97
CA ASP A 106 12.39 -9.20 4.85
C ASP A 106 13.28 -10.42 4.66
N ARG A 107 13.90 -10.56 3.48
CA ARG A 107 14.85 -11.65 3.18
C ARG A 107 16.23 -11.43 3.80
N GLY A 108 16.53 -10.21 4.26
CA GLY A 108 17.85 -9.84 4.78
C GLY A 108 18.92 -9.59 3.71
N ASP A 109 18.54 -9.52 2.43
CA ASP A 109 19.49 -9.27 1.35
C ASP A 109 20.09 -7.85 1.43
N PRO A 110 21.42 -7.70 1.24
CA PRO A 110 22.10 -6.40 1.33
C PRO A 110 21.86 -5.51 0.10
N LEU A 111 21.24 -6.05 -0.97
CA LEU A 111 20.95 -5.36 -2.22
C LEU A 111 19.52 -5.70 -2.69
N PRO A 112 18.90 -4.85 -3.53
CA PRO A 112 17.57 -5.10 -4.11
C PRO A 112 17.66 -6.18 -5.21
N LEU A 113 17.62 -7.45 -4.81
CA LEU A 113 17.75 -8.59 -5.72
C LEU A 113 16.40 -9.08 -6.26
N GLY A 114 16.38 -9.47 -7.54
CA GLY A 114 15.23 -10.06 -8.21
C GLY A 114 14.32 -9.03 -8.89
N VAL A 115 13.16 -9.49 -9.34
CA VAL A 115 12.16 -8.63 -9.98
C VAL A 115 11.37 -7.83 -8.94
N PRO A 116 10.85 -6.64 -9.31
CA PRO A 116 9.90 -5.93 -8.47
C PRO A 116 8.74 -6.84 -8.07
N GLN A 117 8.24 -6.66 -6.86
CA GLN A 117 7.12 -7.41 -6.32
C GLN A 117 5.92 -6.50 -6.18
N LEU A 118 4.77 -6.98 -6.64
CA LEU A 118 3.51 -6.29 -6.44
C LEU A 118 3.07 -6.46 -4.99
N MET A 119 2.75 -5.35 -4.35
CA MET A 119 2.39 -5.28 -2.93
C MET A 119 0.91 -4.94 -2.80
N MET A 120 0.28 -5.47 -1.76
CA MET A 120 -1.14 -5.28 -1.48
C MET A 120 -1.38 -4.82 -0.05
N ALA A 121 -2.46 -4.07 0.12
CA ALA A 121 -3.01 -3.70 1.41
C ALA A 121 -3.90 -4.79 2.00
N PHE A 122 -4.10 -4.72 3.31
CA PHE A 122 -5.06 -5.53 4.04
C PHE A 122 -6.47 -4.99 3.79
N VAL A 123 -7.47 -5.86 3.90
CA VAL A 123 -8.87 -5.55 3.59
C VAL A 123 -9.86 -5.91 4.70
N GLN A 124 -9.41 -6.65 5.71
CA GLN A 124 -10.24 -7.09 6.83
C GLN A 124 -9.40 -7.43 8.05
N ASP A 125 -10.07 -7.45 9.21
CA ASP A 125 -9.46 -7.81 10.50
C ASP A 125 -8.89 -9.25 10.47
N GLY A 126 -7.80 -9.46 11.22
CA GLY A 126 -7.10 -10.74 11.31
C GLY A 126 -6.07 -11.02 10.21
N GLN A 127 -5.90 -10.13 9.22
CA GLN A 127 -4.87 -10.29 8.18
C GLN A 127 -3.50 -9.69 8.54
N LEU A 128 -3.50 -8.49 9.12
CA LEU A 128 -2.28 -7.83 9.62
C LEU A 128 -1.82 -8.52 10.90
N ASN A 129 -0.52 -8.83 10.98
CA ASN A 129 0.09 -9.38 12.18
C ASN A 129 -0.02 -8.36 13.35
N GLU A 130 -0.72 -8.76 14.41
CA GLU A 130 -0.98 -7.92 15.58
C GLU A 130 0.29 -7.47 16.31
N ASP A 131 1.34 -8.29 16.30
CA ASP A 131 2.62 -7.93 16.92
C ASP A 131 3.31 -6.80 16.13
N LEU A 132 3.23 -6.82 14.79
CA LEU A 132 3.76 -5.73 13.97
C LEU A 132 2.98 -4.44 14.22
N LEU A 133 1.64 -4.53 14.28
CA LEU A 133 0.80 -3.37 14.60
C LEU A 133 1.14 -2.81 15.98
N ARG A 134 1.25 -3.65 17.01
CA ARG A 134 1.60 -3.24 18.36
C ARG A 134 2.98 -2.58 18.44
N GLN A 135 3.97 -3.11 17.74
CA GLN A 135 5.31 -2.51 17.68
C GLN A 135 5.28 -1.10 17.05
N ARG A 136 4.51 -0.92 15.97
CA ARG A 136 4.28 0.39 15.36
C ARG A 136 3.62 1.37 16.33
N ASP A 137 2.57 0.93 17.01
CA ASP A 137 1.83 1.72 18.01
C ASP A 137 2.74 2.22 19.12
N GLU A 138 3.58 1.34 19.66
CA GLU A 138 4.56 1.67 20.67
C GLU A 138 5.61 2.66 20.16
N TYR A 139 6.15 2.42 18.96
CA TYR A 139 7.19 3.27 18.36
C TYR A 139 6.69 4.71 18.13
N TYR A 140 5.51 4.88 17.51
CA TYR A 140 4.95 6.20 17.23
C TYR A 140 4.11 6.79 18.36
N LYS A 141 3.94 6.04 19.47
CA LYS A 141 3.11 6.44 20.62
C LYS A 141 1.67 6.77 20.21
N VAL A 142 1.08 5.90 19.40
CA VAL A 142 -0.30 6.01 18.89
C VAL A 142 -1.11 4.78 19.27
N SER A 143 -2.43 4.83 19.07
CA SER A 143 -3.33 3.69 19.24
C SER A 143 -4.14 3.46 17.98
N SER A 144 -3.99 2.30 17.33
CA SER A 144 -4.78 1.90 16.16
C SER A 144 -6.28 1.88 16.45
N GLU A 145 -6.67 1.38 17.63
CA GLU A 145 -8.07 1.36 18.07
C GLU A 145 -8.64 2.77 18.26
N GLU A 146 -7.85 3.70 18.78
CA GLU A 146 -8.25 5.10 18.86
C GLU A 146 -8.44 5.71 17.48
N LYS A 147 -7.48 5.48 16.56
CA LYS A 147 -7.59 5.95 15.17
C LYS A 147 -8.83 5.38 14.49
N LYS A 148 -9.11 4.07 14.67
CA LYS A 148 -10.33 3.41 14.18
C LYS A 148 -11.59 4.08 14.72
N ARG A 149 -11.64 4.38 16.02
CA ARG A 149 -12.76 5.10 16.66
C ARG A 149 -12.94 6.51 16.11
N LEU A 150 -11.86 7.28 15.98
CA LEU A 150 -11.89 8.65 15.47
C LEU A 150 -12.32 8.74 14.00
N ARG A 151 -12.17 7.66 13.24
CA ARG A 151 -12.50 7.53 11.81
C ARG A 151 -13.81 6.77 11.56
N ALA A 152 -14.59 6.48 12.62
CA ALA A 152 -15.83 5.72 12.50
C ALA A 152 -16.87 6.41 11.61
N ASP A 153 -16.89 7.74 11.62
CA ASP A 153 -17.78 8.62 10.85
C ASP A 153 -17.32 8.90 9.41
N ILE A 154 -16.12 8.46 9.01
CA ILE A 154 -15.70 8.55 7.61
C ILE A 154 -16.56 7.58 6.79
N GLU A 155 -17.24 8.12 5.78
CA GLU A 155 -18.08 7.35 4.87
C GLU A 155 -17.24 6.34 4.09
N ASP A 156 -17.70 5.09 4.11
CA ASP A 156 -17.09 4.01 3.34
C ASP A 156 -17.63 4.07 1.90
N PRO A 157 -16.77 4.10 0.86
CA PRO A 157 -17.22 4.12 -0.54
C PRO A 157 -18.00 2.85 -0.96
N LYS A 158 -18.07 1.80 -0.12
CA LYS A 158 -18.84 0.55 -0.26
C LYS A 158 -18.48 -0.32 -1.47
N ASP A 159 -18.00 0.23 -2.58
CA ASP A 159 -17.73 -0.48 -3.81
C ASP A 159 -16.25 -0.38 -4.23
N THR A 160 -15.47 -1.38 -3.84
CA THR A 160 -14.07 -1.55 -4.29
C THR A 160 -13.95 -2.51 -5.48
N LYS A 161 -15.03 -2.73 -6.25
CA LYS A 161 -15.07 -3.74 -7.34
C LYS A 161 -13.90 -3.61 -8.30
N GLY A 162 -13.14 -4.69 -8.38
CA GLY A 162 -12.02 -4.85 -9.31
C GLY A 162 -10.67 -4.60 -8.64
N ALA A 163 -10.63 -3.74 -7.61
CA ALA A 163 -9.53 -3.73 -6.66
C ALA A 163 -9.65 -4.98 -5.77
N ASP A 164 -8.55 -5.35 -5.12
CA ASP A 164 -8.56 -6.45 -4.15
C ASP A 164 -8.98 -7.82 -4.74
N ALA A 165 -8.94 -7.94 -6.07
CA ALA A 165 -9.51 -9.06 -6.82
C ALA A 165 -8.86 -10.42 -6.50
N TRP A 166 -7.63 -10.43 -5.97
CA TRP A 166 -6.95 -11.65 -5.55
C TRP A 166 -7.66 -12.34 -4.38
N LEU A 167 -8.39 -11.61 -3.52
CA LEU A 167 -9.14 -12.19 -2.40
C LEU A 167 -10.28 -13.09 -2.87
N LYS A 168 -11.00 -12.65 -3.90
CA LYS A 168 -12.15 -13.40 -4.44
C LYS A 168 -11.70 -14.48 -5.41
N SER A 169 -10.68 -14.19 -6.22
CA SER A 169 -10.22 -15.11 -7.26
C SER A 169 -9.23 -16.17 -6.76
N GLY A 170 -8.56 -15.93 -5.63
CA GLY A 170 -7.43 -16.74 -5.16
C GLY A 170 -6.20 -16.67 -6.06
N LYS A 171 -6.19 -15.78 -7.06
CA LYS A 171 -5.12 -15.66 -8.06
C LYS A 171 -4.30 -14.42 -7.78
N ALA A 172 -3.01 -14.61 -7.55
CA ALA A 172 -2.03 -13.54 -7.41
C ALA A 172 -1.34 -13.28 -8.77
N VAL A 173 -1.28 -12.02 -9.20
CA VAL A 173 -0.42 -11.59 -10.30
C VAL A 173 1.03 -11.60 -9.81
N GLN A 174 1.92 -12.28 -10.53
CA GLN A 174 3.35 -12.36 -10.22
C GLN A 174 4.15 -11.83 -11.40
N LEU A 175 5.18 -11.03 -11.12
CA LEU A 175 6.15 -10.60 -12.12
C LEU A 175 7.21 -11.69 -12.29
N THR A 176 7.61 -11.95 -13.53
CA THR A 176 8.66 -12.92 -13.87
C THR A 176 9.60 -12.35 -14.92
N THR A 177 10.83 -12.84 -14.95
CA THR A 177 11.78 -12.52 -16.03
C THR A 177 11.56 -13.43 -17.22
N THR A 178 11.64 -12.87 -18.43
CA THR A 178 11.69 -13.64 -19.67
C THR A 178 12.84 -13.16 -20.54
N GLU A 179 13.53 -14.07 -21.22
CA GLU A 179 14.57 -13.71 -22.18
C GLU A 179 13.96 -13.48 -23.57
N SER A 180 14.47 -12.47 -24.28
CA SER A 180 14.06 -12.17 -25.64
C SER A 180 15.28 -11.87 -26.50
N LYS A 181 15.24 -12.29 -27.77
CA LYS A 181 16.32 -11.98 -28.72
C LYS A 181 16.40 -10.47 -28.94
N MET A 182 17.57 -9.89 -28.67
CA MET A 182 17.83 -8.48 -29.00
C MET A 182 17.81 -8.27 -30.52
N LYS A 183 16.97 -7.34 -30.99
CA LYS A 183 17.05 -6.85 -32.37
C LYS A 183 18.08 -5.73 -32.41
N LEU A 184 19.29 -6.05 -32.87
CA LEU A 184 20.30 -5.02 -33.15
C LEU A 184 19.89 -4.29 -34.43
N THR A 185 19.41 -3.06 -34.31
CA THR A 185 19.36 -2.12 -35.43
C THR A 185 20.79 -1.65 -35.72
N LYS A 186 21.26 -1.89 -36.95
CA LYS A 186 22.52 -1.34 -37.45
C LYS A 186 22.44 0.17 -37.61
#